data_AF-A0AAN0J1C2-F1
#
_entry.id   AF-A0AAN0J1C2-F1
#
_cell.length_a   1.000
_cell.length_b   1.000
_cell.length_c   1.000
_cell.angle_alpha   90.00
_cell.angle_beta   90.00
_cell.angle_gamma   90.00
#
_symmetry.space_group_name_H-M   'P 1'
#
loop_
_entity.id
_entity.type
_entity.pdbx_description
1 polymer ?
#
loop_
_entity_poly.entity_id
_entity_poly.type
_entity_poly.pdbx_seq_one_letter_code
_entity_poly.pdbx_strand_id
1 'polypeptide(L)'
;MLSVGISNPVTRDSNVSNSEYHKKLSRELADFLQVPLIDSGGMISVTDVYCMYNRARGLELVSPDDVVSACQLFQSLDLPMRLRVFDSGVLVVQSLVHNEANVIEETSKLITEHSSLTAQELSNLVGVAIMLATERLLLTEEAGKACRDDSVEGLRFYPNKFIDQ
;
A
#
# COMPACT_ATOMS: atom_id res chain seq x y z
N MET A 1 -0.61 -3.20 -21.57
CA MET A 1 -1.83 -2.41 -21.34
C MET A 1 -2.99 -3.39 -21.15
N LEU A 2 -3.15 -3.93 -19.94
CA LEU A 2 -4.22 -4.87 -19.62
C LEU A 2 -5.36 -4.08 -18.98
N SER A 3 -6.45 -3.94 -19.73
CA SER A 3 -7.73 -3.43 -19.26
C SER A 3 -8.32 -4.46 -18.28
N VAL A 4 -7.96 -4.37 -17.00
CA VAL A 4 -8.73 -5.00 -15.92
C VAL A 4 -9.99 -4.14 -15.74
N GLY A 5 -10.95 -4.34 -16.63
CA GLY A 5 -12.28 -3.75 -16.51
C GLY A 5 -13.08 -4.52 -15.46
N ILE A 6 -13.81 -3.81 -14.61
CA ILE A 6 -14.75 -4.43 -13.68
C ILE A 6 -16.02 -4.77 -14.47
N SER A 7 -16.24 -6.07 -14.73
CA SER A 7 -17.27 -6.53 -15.68
C SER A 7 -18.70 -6.51 -15.13
N ASN A 8 -18.92 -6.23 -13.84
CA ASN A 8 -20.24 -6.07 -13.23
C ASN A 8 -20.12 -5.37 -11.87
N PRO A 9 -20.11 -4.03 -11.83
CA PRO A 9 -19.83 -3.29 -10.61
C PRO A 9 -20.95 -3.42 -9.58
N VAL A 10 -20.60 -3.41 -8.29
CA VAL A 10 -21.60 -3.31 -7.21
C VAL A 10 -22.26 -1.94 -7.28
N THR A 11 -23.58 -1.93 -7.45
CA THR A 11 -24.43 -0.74 -7.49
C THR A 11 -25.36 -0.67 -6.27
N ARG A 12 -25.75 0.56 -5.90
CA ARG A 12 -26.67 0.79 -4.79
C ARG A 12 -28.09 0.55 -5.30
N ASP A 13 -28.58 -0.68 -5.12
CA ASP A 13 -29.95 -1.04 -5.48
C ASP A 13 -30.91 -0.70 -4.32
N SER A 14 -32.09 -0.18 -4.66
CA SER A 14 -33.13 0.27 -3.72
C SER A 14 -33.62 -0.80 -2.75
N ASN A 15 -33.42 -2.09 -3.09
CA ASN A 15 -33.83 -3.24 -2.28
C ASN A 15 -32.71 -3.83 -1.41
N VAL A 16 -31.48 -3.31 -1.49
CA VAL A 16 -30.32 -3.80 -0.75
C VAL A 16 -30.05 -2.89 0.44
N SER A 17 -29.92 -3.46 1.64
CA SER A 17 -29.54 -2.65 2.81
C SER A 17 -28.16 -2.01 2.62
N ASN A 18 -27.96 -0.79 3.12
CA ASN A 18 -26.67 -0.09 3.01
C ASN A 18 -25.50 -0.96 3.54
N SER A 19 -25.72 -1.75 4.60
CA SER A 19 -24.68 -2.66 5.11
C SER A 19 -24.29 -3.74 4.11
N GLU A 20 -25.26 -4.36 3.44
CA GLU A 20 -24.98 -5.40 2.44
C GLU A 20 -24.32 -4.82 1.18
N TYR A 21 -24.70 -3.61 0.78
CA TYR A 21 -24.03 -2.86 -0.28
C TYR A 21 -22.54 -2.69 0.02
N HIS A 22 -22.18 -2.15 1.19
CA HIS A 22 -20.77 -1.93 1.55
C HIS A 22 -19.98 -3.24 1.70
N LYS A 23 -20.61 -4.31 2.20
CA LYS A 23 -19.96 -5.64 2.28
C LYS A 23 -19.63 -6.22 0.91
N LYS A 24 -20.51 -6.03 -0.08
CA LYS A 24 -20.25 -6.47 -1.46
C LYS A 24 -19.17 -5.61 -2.11
N LEU A 25 -19.27 -4.30 -1.96
CA LEU A 25 -18.27 -3.35 -2.45
C LEU A 25 -16.88 -3.60 -1.85
N SER A 26 -16.81 -3.95 -0.56
CA SER A 26 -15.55 -4.28 0.14
C SER A 26 -14.85 -5.48 -0.48
N ARG A 27 -15.59 -6.56 -0.82
CA ARG A 27 -15.02 -7.73 -1.49
C ARG A 27 -14.55 -7.42 -2.90
N GLU A 28 -15.37 -6.69 -3.67
CA GLU A 28 -15.01 -6.29 -5.02
C GLU A 28 -13.75 -5.40 -5.05
N LEU A 29 -13.66 -4.44 -4.11
CA LEU A 29 -12.46 -3.63 -3.93
C LEU A 29 -11.25 -4.47 -3.57
N ALA A 30 -11.39 -5.45 -2.67
CA ALA A 30 -10.28 -6.32 -2.29
C ALA A 30 -9.77 -7.17 -3.47
N ASP A 31 -10.66 -7.68 -4.31
CA ASP A 31 -10.30 -8.41 -5.53
C ASP A 31 -9.61 -7.50 -6.54
N PHE A 32 -10.15 -6.29 -6.76
CA PHE A 32 -9.55 -5.29 -7.65
C PHE A 32 -8.15 -4.84 -7.18
N LEU A 33 -7.96 -4.67 -5.87
CA LEU A 33 -6.74 -4.10 -5.31
C LEU A 33 -5.59 -5.10 -5.18
N GLN A 34 -5.78 -6.41 -5.40
CA GLN A 34 -4.67 -7.37 -5.22
C GLN A 34 -3.42 -7.00 -6.01
N VAL A 35 -3.55 -6.78 -7.33
CA VAL A 35 -2.42 -6.43 -8.19
C VAL A 35 -1.92 -5.00 -7.92
N PRO A 36 -2.76 -3.95 -7.91
CA PRO A 36 -2.31 -2.59 -7.60
C PRO A 36 -1.55 -2.50 -6.27
N LEU A 37 -2.01 -3.21 -5.25
CA LEU A 37 -1.42 -3.17 -3.92
C LEU A 37 -0.05 -3.86 -3.90
N ILE A 38 0.14 -4.94 -4.67
CA ILE A 38 1.47 -5.56 -4.86
C ILE A 38 2.40 -4.59 -5.61
N ASP A 39 1.93 -4.04 -6.74
CA ASP A 39 2.71 -3.14 -7.59
C ASP A 39 3.10 -1.84 -6.86
N SER A 40 2.29 -1.43 -5.86
CA SER A 40 2.54 -0.25 -5.03
C SER A 40 3.30 -0.57 -3.74
N GLY A 41 3.92 -1.76 -3.62
CA GLY A 41 4.72 -2.14 -2.46
C GLY A 41 3.92 -2.33 -1.17
N GLY A 42 2.67 -2.78 -1.30
CA GLY A 42 1.81 -3.17 -0.19
C GLY A 42 0.98 -2.04 0.42
N MET A 43 1.09 -0.80 -0.05
CA MET A 43 0.28 0.33 0.46
C MET A 43 -0.19 1.27 -0.66
N ILE A 44 -1.45 1.69 -0.61
CA ILE A 44 -2.04 2.68 -1.53
C ILE A 44 -2.91 3.65 -0.72
N SER A 45 -2.85 4.96 -1.02
CA SER A 45 -3.74 5.92 -0.38
C SER A 45 -5.20 5.66 -0.76
N VAL A 46 -6.16 5.90 0.16
CA VAL A 46 -7.59 5.71 -0.17
C VAL A 46 -8.03 6.63 -1.32
N THR A 47 -7.40 7.79 -1.46
CA THR A 47 -7.61 8.70 -2.60
C THR A 47 -7.21 8.05 -3.92
N ASP A 48 -6.05 7.39 -3.98
CA ASP A 48 -5.61 6.69 -5.19
C ASP A 48 -6.48 5.47 -5.48
N VAL A 49 -6.90 4.73 -4.43
CA VAL A 49 -7.88 3.63 -4.56
C VAL A 49 -9.16 4.13 -5.22
N TYR A 50 -9.73 5.23 -4.73
CA TYR A 50 -10.93 5.86 -5.31
C TYR A 50 -10.74 6.18 -6.80
N CYS A 51 -9.63 6.86 -7.14
CA CYS A 51 -9.33 7.25 -8.52
C CYS A 51 -9.16 6.04 -9.44
N MET A 52 -8.36 5.05 -9.03
CA MET A 52 -8.09 3.84 -9.82
C MET A 52 -9.36 3.01 -10.03
N TYR A 53 -10.13 2.80 -8.97
CA TYR A 53 -11.33 1.99 -9.00
C TYR A 53 -12.42 2.61 -9.88
N ASN A 54 -12.68 3.92 -9.74
CA ASN A 54 -13.66 4.61 -10.58
C ASN A 54 -13.22 4.69 -12.05
N ARG A 55 -11.91 4.83 -12.31
CA ARG A 55 -11.37 4.75 -13.67
C ARG A 55 -11.59 3.36 -14.29
N ALA A 56 -11.52 2.30 -13.50
CA ALA A 56 -11.78 0.93 -13.94
C ALA A 56 -13.28 0.62 -14.15
N ARG A 57 -14.19 1.31 -13.43
CA ARG A 57 -15.66 1.15 -13.55
C ARG A 57 -16.29 1.91 -14.72
N GLY A 58 -15.74 3.05 -15.12
CA GLY A 58 -16.23 3.82 -16.26
C GLY A 58 -17.47 4.69 -15.96
N LEU A 59 -18.67 4.11 -15.97
CA LEU A 59 -19.94 4.88 -15.88
C LEU A 59 -20.68 4.74 -14.55
N GLU A 60 -20.54 3.61 -13.85
CA GLU A 60 -21.23 3.38 -12.58
C GLU A 60 -20.31 3.80 -11.42
N LEU A 61 -20.10 5.09 -11.21
CA LEU A 61 -19.12 5.55 -10.22
C LEU A 61 -19.56 5.29 -8.78
N VAL A 62 -18.58 5.14 -7.88
CA VAL A 62 -18.77 5.05 -6.43
C VAL A 62 -18.31 6.34 -5.77
N SER A 63 -19.02 6.77 -4.72
CA SER A 63 -18.65 7.97 -3.97
C SER A 63 -17.41 7.75 -3.09
N PRO A 64 -16.66 8.80 -2.73
CA PRO A 64 -15.54 8.68 -1.79
C PRO A 64 -15.95 8.04 -0.46
N ASP A 65 -17.11 8.42 0.09
CA ASP A 65 -17.62 7.89 1.36
C ASP A 65 -17.93 6.39 1.28
N ASP A 66 -18.49 5.94 0.16
CA ASP A 66 -18.79 4.52 -0.04
C ASP A 66 -17.49 3.69 -0.16
N VAL A 67 -16.43 4.22 -0.79
CA VAL A 67 -15.09 3.59 -0.83
C VAL A 67 -14.50 3.49 0.58
N VAL A 68 -14.50 4.58 1.34
CA VAL A 68 -13.99 4.59 2.73
C VAL A 68 -14.75 3.58 3.59
N SER A 69 -16.08 3.58 3.51
CA SER A 69 -16.95 2.66 4.25
C SER A 69 -16.68 1.19 3.88
N ALA A 70 -16.41 0.90 2.61
CA ALA A 70 -16.06 -0.44 2.17
C ALA A 70 -14.64 -0.85 2.64
N CYS A 71 -13.66 0.05 2.63
CA CYS A 71 -12.32 -0.22 3.14
C CYS A 71 -12.30 -0.49 4.66
N GLN A 72 -13.17 0.17 5.44
CA GLN A 72 -13.31 -0.09 6.88
C GLN A 72 -13.73 -1.53 7.18
N LEU A 73 -14.43 -2.19 6.25
CA LEU A 73 -14.93 -3.56 6.44
C LEU A 73 -13.87 -4.63 6.18
N PHE A 74 -12.71 -4.31 5.59
CA PHE A 74 -11.74 -5.33 5.15
C PHE A 74 -11.38 -6.33 6.24
N GLN A 75 -11.01 -5.85 7.43
CA GLN A 75 -10.63 -6.74 8.54
C GLN A 75 -11.83 -7.56 9.07
N SER A 76 -13.00 -6.93 9.19
CA SER A 76 -14.22 -7.62 9.68
C SER A 76 -14.71 -8.72 8.74
N LEU A 77 -14.28 -8.67 7.47
CA LEU A 77 -14.61 -9.64 6.43
C LEU A 77 -13.47 -10.63 6.15
N ASP A 78 -12.40 -10.60 6.96
CA ASP A 78 -11.21 -11.46 6.82
C ASP A 78 -10.55 -11.35 5.43
N LEU A 79 -10.50 -10.13 4.90
CA LEU A 79 -9.86 -9.83 3.62
C LEU A 79 -8.36 -9.58 3.80
N PRO A 80 -7.51 -9.85 2.78
CA PRO A 80 -6.05 -9.82 2.89
C PRO A 80 -5.44 -8.41 2.94
N MET A 81 -6.19 -7.43 3.44
CA MET A 81 -5.80 -6.03 3.52
C MET A 81 -6.54 -5.33 4.66
N ARG A 82 -6.05 -4.17 5.05
CA ARG A 82 -6.65 -3.33 6.09
C ARG A 82 -6.64 -1.87 5.71
N LEU A 83 -7.60 -1.12 6.26
CA LEU A 83 -7.51 0.33 6.34
C LEU A 83 -6.60 0.71 7.52
N ARG A 84 -5.61 1.56 7.28
CA ARG A 84 -4.75 2.19 8.30
C ARG A 84 -4.89 3.71 8.19
N VAL A 85 -4.86 4.37 9.34
CA VAL A 85 -4.81 5.83 9.45
C VAL A 85 -3.42 6.19 9.96
N PHE A 86 -2.75 7.11 9.28
CA PHE A 86 -1.46 7.64 9.74
C PHE A 86 -1.67 8.83 10.67
N ASP A 87 -0.65 9.21 11.43
CA ASP A 87 -0.72 10.31 12.39
C ASP A 87 -1.10 11.65 11.74
N SER A 88 -0.82 11.80 10.44
CA SER A 88 -1.26 12.94 9.63
C SER A 88 -2.76 12.97 9.31
N GLY A 89 -3.50 11.89 9.61
CA GLY A 89 -4.89 11.68 9.22
C GLY A 89 -5.06 11.07 7.83
N VAL A 90 -3.98 10.81 7.10
CA VAL A 90 -4.05 10.17 5.77
C VAL A 90 -4.52 8.71 5.91
N LEU A 91 -5.51 8.36 5.09
CA LEU A 91 -6.06 7.00 5.01
C LEU A 91 -5.33 6.18 3.95
N VAL A 92 -4.91 4.96 4.31
CA VAL A 92 -4.13 4.05 3.46
C VAL A 92 -4.72 2.65 3.52
N VAL A 93 -4.86 2.00 2.36
CA VAL A 93 -5.09 0.56 2.27
C VAL A 93 -3.73 -0.14 2.31
N GLN A 94 -3.56 -1.06 3.24
CA GLN A 94 -2.33 -1.82 3.43
C GLN A 94 -2.60 -3.32 3.26
N SER A 95 -1.76 -4.02 2.51
CA SER A 95 -1.80 -5.48 2.38
C SER A 95 -1.41 -6.14 3.71
N LEU A 96 -2.16 -7.16 4.14
CA LEU A 96 -1.81 -8.02 5.26
C LEU A 96 -0.89 -9.18 4.85
N VAL A 97 -0.85 -9.47 3.55
CA VAL A 97 -0.04 -10.55 2.96
C VAL A 97 1.37 -10.05 2.63
N HIS A 98 1.64 -8.75 2.79
CA HIS A 98 2.97 -8.19 2.59
C HIS A 98 3.90 -8.74 3.69
N ASN A 99 4.67 -9.74 3.31
CA ASN A 99 5.63 -10.39 4.18
C ASN A 99 6.76 -9.42 4.48
N GLU A 100 6.81 -8.90 5.70
CA GLU A 100 7.87 -8.01 6.19
C GLU A 100 9.26 -8.56 5.87
N ALA A 101 9.46 -9.89 5.95
CA ALA A 101 10.73 -10.52 5.62
C ALA A 101 11.12 -10.31 4.14
N ASN A 102 10.17 -10.38 3.21
CA ASN A 102 10.45 -10.11 1.80
C ASN A 102 10.78 -8.64 1.58
N VAL A 103 10.07 -7.73 2.25
CA VAL A 103 10.33 -6.29 2.18
C VAL A 103 11.75 -5.96 2.65
N ILE A 104 12.13 -6.51 3.80
CA ILE A 104 13.47 -6.36 4.40
C ILE A 104 14.53 -6.89 3.43
N GLU A 105 14.33 -8.09 2.88
CA GLU A 105 15.30 -8.71 1.96
C GLU A 105 15.47 -7.90 0.67
N GLU A 106 14.37 -7.51 0.03
CA GLU A 106 14.40 -6.68 -1.18
C GLU A 106 15.03 -5.32 -0.92
N THR A 107 14.67 -4.66 0.17
CA THR A 107 15.22 -3.35 0.52
C THR A 107 16.70 -3.44 0.88
N SER A 108 17.12 -4.45 1.65
CA SER A 108 18.52 -4.73 1.96
C SER A 108 19.35 -4.96 0.68
N LYS A 109 18.80 -5.70 -0.28
CA LYS A 109 19.43 -5.92 -1.58
C LYS A 109 19.60 -4.60 -2.35
N LEU A 110 18.56 -3.77 -2.44
CA LEU A 110 18.63 -2.48 -3.10
C LEU A 110 19.65 -1.53 -2.45
N ILE A 111 19.70 -1.47 -1.11
CA ILE A 111 20.71 -0.69 -0.39
C ILE A 111 22.12 -1.18 -0.74
N THR A 112 22.31 -2.50 -0.82
CA THR A 112 23.61 -3.10 -1.15
C THR A 112 24.03 -2.81 -2.59
N GLU A 113 23.12 -2.97 -3.55
CA GLU A 113 23.37 -2.69 -4.98
C GLU A 113 23.72 -1.22 -5.24
N HIS A 114 23.07 -0.30 -4.52
CA HIS A 114 23.28 1.14 -4.66
C HIS A 114 24.30 1.72 -3.66
N SER A 115 24.94 0.87 -2.85
CA SER A 115 25.81 1.22 -1.70
C SER A 115 25.12 1.98 -0.55
N SER A 116 24.12 2.82 -0.84
CA SER A 116 23.31 3.54 0.14
C SER A 116 22.08 4.15 -0.53
N LEU A 117 21.01 4.36 0.24
CA LEU A 117 19.77 4.96 -0.24
C LEU A 117 19.16 5.92 0.78
N THR A 118 18.62 7.02 0.29
CA THR A 118 17.63 7.87 0.98
C THR A 118 16.22 7.35 0.70
N ALA A 119 15.24 7.80 1.49
CA ALA A 119 13.83 7.46 1.24
C ALA A 119 13.34 7.90 -0.16
N GLN A 120 13.82 9.06 -0.64
CA GLN A 120 13.44 9.57 -1.97
C GLN A 120 14.04 8.73 -3.10
N GLU A 121 15.31 8.30 -2.98
CA GLU A 121 15.94 7.43 -3.97
C GLU A 121 15.25 6.06 -4.02
N LEU A 122 14.98 5.45 -2.86
CA LEU A 122 14.25 4.17 -2.80
C LEU A 122 12.83 4.31 -3.38
N SER A 123 12.13 5.40 -3.06
CA SER A 123 10.80 5.71 -3.61
C SER A 123 10.81 5.72 -5.14
N ASN A 124 11.79 6.39 -5.75
CA ASN A 124 11.93 6.46 -7.20
C ASN A 124 12.31 5.11 -7.83
N LEU A 125 13.15 4.31 -7.16
CA LEU A 125 13.59 3.00 -7.66
C LEU A 125 12.46 1.98 -7.66
N VAL A 126 11.67 1.93 -6.58
CA VAL A 126 10.60 0.94 -6.41
C VAL A 126 9.27 1.44 -7.03
N GLY A 127 9.11 2.75 -7.21
CA GLY A 127 7.85 3.33 -7.69
C GLY A 127 6.77 3.39 -6.61
N VAL A 128 7.18 3.53 -5.34
CA VAL A 128 6.27 3.62 -4.18
C VAL A 128 6.29 5.01 -3.58
N ALA A 129 5.26 5.37 -2.83
CA ALA A 129 5.24 6.63 -2.10
C ALA A 129 6.45 6.75 -1.15
N ILE A 130 7.03 7.95 -1.05
CA ILE A 130 8.21 8.23 -0.21
C ILE A 130 8.03 7.79 1.25
N MET A 131 6.80 7.88 1.73
CA MET A 131 6.41 7.45 3.07
C MET A 131 6.56 5.93 3.25
N LEU A 132 6.08 5.13 2.29
CA LEU A 132 6.30 3.67 2.31
C LEU A 132 7.78 3.34 2.15
N ALA A 133 8.50 4.05 1.26
CA ALA A 133 9.94 3.87 1.15
C ALA A 133 10.67 4.15 2.48
N THR A 134 10.24 5.18 3.23
CA THR A 134 10.75 5.48 4.57
C THR A 134 10.49 4.32 5.54
N GLU A 135 9.25 3.83 5.61
CA GLU A 135 8.89 2.68 6.45
C GLU A 135 9.69 1.43 6.10
N ARG A 136 9.93 1.14 4.82
CA ARG A 136 10.75 0.01 4.38
C ARG A 136 12.19 0.12 4.87
N LEU A 137 12.79 1.31 4.79
CA LEU A 137 14.17 1.54 5.25
C LEU A 137 14.28 1.38 6.76
N LEU A 138 13.33 1.96 7.52
CA LEU A 138 13.27 1.84 8.97
C LEU A 138 13.07 0.38 9.40
N LEU A 139 12.16 -0.35 8.76
CA LEU A 139 11.94 -1.78 9.04
C LEU A 139 13.20 -2.62 8.77
N THR A 140 13.92 -2.30 7.69
CA THR A 140 15.18 -2.98 7.33
C THR A 140 16.29 -2.71 8.35
N GLU A 141 16.32 -1.49 8.89
CA GLU A 141 17.23 -1.13 9.99
C GLU A 141 16.84 -1.82 11.31
N GLU A 142 15.56 -1.85 11.69
CA GLU A 142 15.07 -2.55 12.89
C GLU A 142 15.41 -4.05 12.84
N ALA A 143 15.39 -4.65 11.65
CA ALA A 143 15.83 -6.02 11.41
C ALA A 143 17.37 -6.20 11.42
N GLY A 144 18.13 -5.12 11.64
CA GLY A 144 19.59 -5.12 11.68
C GLY A 144 20.28 -5.24 10.31
N LYS A 145 19.55 -5.16 9.19
CA LYS A 145 20.11 -5.32 7.84
C LYS A 145 20.66 -4.02 7.26
N ALA A 146 20.18 -2.88 7.75
CA ALA A 146 20.68 -1.56 7.40
C ALA A 146 21.11 -0.78 8.65
N CYS A 147 21.93 0.26 8.46
CA CYS A 147 22.23 1.26 9.46
C CYS A 147 22.00 2.67 8.88
N ARG A 148 21.54 3.60 9.71
CA ARG A 148 21.29 4.98 9.30
C ARG A 148 22.50 5.89 9.54
N ASP A 149 22.72 6.82 8.62
CA ASP A 149 23.54 8.02 8.78
C ASP A 149 22.61 9.24 8.74
N ASP A 150 22.60 10.01 9.81
CA ASP A 150 21.79 11.22 9.95
C ASP A 150 22.71 12.43 10.04
N SER A 151 22.74 13.21 8.97
CA SER A 151 23.65 14.34 8.80
C SER A 151 22.93 15.56 8.24
N VAL A 152 23.68 16.66 8.06
CA VAL A 152 23.15 17.86 7.40
C VAL A 152 22.73 17.62 5.94
N GLU A 153 23.23 16.55 5.32
CA GLU A 153 22.86 16.14 3.95
C GLU A 153 21.54 15.34 3.92
N GLY A 154 21.03 14.96 5.09
CA GLY A 154 19.78 14.21 5.27
C GLY A 154 20.00 12.81 5.82
N LEU A 155 18.88 12.07 5.92
CA LEU A 155 18.85 10.71 6.43
C LEU A 155 19.12 9.70 5.31
N ARG A 156 20.18 8.90 5.47
CA ARG A 156 20.61 7.91 4.48
C ARG A 156 20.82 6.55 5.14
N PHE A 157 20.58 5.47 4.42
CA PHE A 157 20.71 4.10 4.91
C PHE A 157 21.78 3.35 4.14
N TYR A 158 22.61 2.58 4.86
CA TYR A 158 23.74 1.81 4.36
C TYR A 158 23.59 0.33 4.77
N PRO A 159 24.28 -0.61 4.08
CA PRO A 159 24.36 -2.00 4.54
C PRO A 159 24.99 -2.08 5.93
N ASN A 160 24.41 -2.86 6.83
CA ASN A 160 24.87 -2.93 8.20
C ASN A 160 26.15 -3.78 8.39
N LYS A 161 27.31 -3.17 8.14
CA LYS A 161 28.61 -3.82 8.31
C LYS A 161 29.07 -3.97 9.77
N PHE A 162 28.32 -3.46 10.74
CA PHE A 162 28.66 -3.57 12.16
C PHE A 162 28.30 -4.94 12.75
N ILE A 163 27.34 -5.64 12.13
CA ILE A 163 26.86 -6.95 12.59
C ILE A 163 27.56 -8.11 11.87
N ASP A 164 28.09 -7.89 10.66
CA ASP A 164 28.82 -8.91 9.87
C ASP A 164 30.28 -9.15 10.36
N GLN A 165 30.60 -8.90 11.64
CA GLN A 165 31.92 -9.14 12.26
C GLN A 165 31.93 -10.32 13.23
#